data_AF-A0A932CQC4-F1
#
_entry.id   AF-A0A932CQC4-F1
#
_cell.length_a   1.000
_cell.length_b   1.000
_cell.length_c   1.000
_cell.angle_alpha   90.00
_cell.angle_beta   90.00
_cell.angle_gamma   90.00
#
_symmetry.space_group_name_H-M   'P 1'
#
loop_
_entity.id
_entity.type
_entity.pdbx_description
1 polymer ?
#
loop_
_entity_poly.entity_id
_entity_poly.type
_entity_poly.pdbx_seq_one_letter_code
_entity_poly.pdbx_strand_id
1 'polypeptide(L)'
;MKIIDRGRGPEIEGTRITIYDIVDYWLEGWRYEQIAGLFRLPPDDIQAAIKYIEAHQEEVMANYQQILDRHRNVQYPPEVQEKLAQNRQKFQAKLAEIRARRTTEVENACDHGGS
;
A
#
# COMPACT_ATOMS: atom_id res chain seq x y z
N MET A 1 -3.66 -22.91 -6.01
CA MET A 1 -2.66 -21.87 -5.70
C MET A 1 -1.68 -22.39 -4.67
N LYS A 2 -0.41 -21.98 -4.73
CA LYS A 2 0.63 -22.32 -3.76
C LYS A 2 1.12 -21.05 -3.06
N ILE A 3 1.38 -21.18 -1.76
CA ILE A 3 2.14 -20.19 -1.00
C ILE A 3 3.60 -20.63 -1.03
N ILE A 4 4.50 -19.71 -1.40
CA ILE A 4 5.94 -19.94 -1.51
C ILE A 4 6.68 -18.88 -0.70
N ASP A 5 7.93 -19.14 -0.32
CA ASP A 5 8.78 -18.12 0.30
C ASP A 5 10.03 -17.89 -0.55
N ARG A 6 10.29 -16.62 -0.88
CA ARG A 6 11.46 -16.18 -1.66
C ARG A 6 12.40 -15.27 -0.86
N GLY A 7 12.34 -15.33 0.47
CA GLY A 7 13.14 -14.52 1.40
C GLY A 7 12.44 -13.23 1.86
N ARG A 8 11.14 -13.09 1.55
CA ARG A 8 10.29 -11.95 1.96
C ARG A 8 9.23 -12.35 2.98
N GLY A 9 9.14 -13.66 3.25
CA GLY A 9 8.02 -14.29 3.89
C GLY A 9 7.09 -14.99 2.88
N PRO A 10 6.07 -15.70 3.38
CA PRO A 10 5.16 -16.47 2.54
C PRO A 10 4.34 -15.56 1.62
N GLU A 11 4.31 -15.88 0.34
CA GLU A 11 3.66 -15.09 -0.72
C GLU A 11 2.89 -15.96 -1.71
N ILE A 12 1.88 -15.36 -2.33
CA ILE A 12 1.09 -15.98 -3.39
C ILE A 12 1.98 -16.16 -4.62
N GLU A 13 2.15 -17.42 -5.07
CA GLU A 13 3.00 -17.76 -6.20
C GLU A 13 2.65 -16.94 -7.46
N GLY A 14 3.67 -16.41 -8.13
CA GLY A 14 3.49 -15.56 -9.32
C GLY A 14 3.23 -14.08 -9.00
N THR A 15 3.12 -13.70 -7.72
CA THR A 15 2.93 -12.32 -7.29
C THR A 15 4.05 -11.86 -6.35
N ARG A 16 3.95 -10.61 -5.88
CA ARG A 16 4.74 -10.10 -4.74
C ARG A 16 3.85 -9.87 -3.51
N ILE A 17 2.61 -10.37 -3.53
CA ILE A 17 1.64 -10.20 -2.45
C ILE A 17 1.92 -11.27 -1.40
N THR A 18 2.43 -10.81 -0.26
CA THR A 18 2.70 -11.64 0.90
C THR A 18 1.41 -11.93 1.64
N ILE A 19 1.41 -12.98 2.46
CA ILE A 19 0.29 -13.23 3.37
C ILE A 19 0.10 -12.06 4.35
N TYR A 20 1.17 -11.32 4.68
CA TYR A 20 1.12 -10.14 5.55
C TYR A 20 0.35 -8.97 4.92
N ASP A 21 0.39 -8.81 3.58
CA ASP A 21 -0.43 -7.82 2.87
C ASP A 21 -1.93 -8.13 2.98
N ILE A 22 -2.29 -9.38 3.28
CA ILE A 22 -3.68 -9.85 3.43
C ILE A 22 -4.16 -9.79 4.88
N VAL A 23 -3.26 -9.90 5.86
CA VAL A 23 -3.59 -10.01 7.29
C VAL A 23 -4.47 -8.85 7.78
N ASP A 24 -4.16 -7.60 7.43
CA ASP A 24 -4.95 -6.45 7.88
C ASP A 24 -6.41 -6.55 7.46
N TYR A 25 -6.66 -6.84 6.19
CA TYR A 25 -8.01 -6.96 5.66
C TYR A 25 -8.76 -8.15 6.25
N TRP A 26 -8.06 -9.26 6.47
CA TRP A 26 -8.64 -10.45 7.09
C TRP A 26 -9.03 -10.19 8.56
N LEU A 27 -8.16 -9.53 9.33
CA LEU A 27 -8.44 -9.14 10.72
C LEU A 27 -9.56 -8.09 10.83
N GLU A 28 -9.69 -7.20 9.85
CA GLU A 28 -10.82 -6.27 9.73
C GLU A 28 -12.13 -6.96 9.29
N GLY A 29 -12.12 -8.27 9.04
CA GLY A 29 -13.31 -9.05 8.68
C GLY A 29 -13.76 -8.86 7.23
N TRP A 30 -12.87 -8.40 6.34
CA TRP A 30 -13.20 -8.30 4.92
C TRP A 30 -13.45 -9.69 4.34
N ARG A 31 -14.44 -9.78 3.44
CA ARG A 31 -14.67 -11.01 2.68
C ARG A 31 -13.57 -11.21 1.63
N TYR A 32 -13.23 -12.47 1.35
CA TYR A 32 -12.19 -12.82 0.39
C TYR A 32 -12.43 -12.22 -1.01
N GLU A 33 -13.68 -12.03 -1.45
CA GLU A 33 -13.98 -11.39 -2.74
C GLU A 33 -13.63 -9.90 -2.76
N GLN A 34 -13.76 -9.21 -1.63
CA GLN A 34 -13.41 -7.79 -1.51
C GLN A 34 -11.90 -7.61 -1.58
N ILE A 35 -11.17 -8.47 -0.87
CA ILE A 35 -9.70 -8.53 -0.90
C ILE A 35 -9.21 -8.88 -2.31
N ALA A 36 -9.83 -9.87 -2.96
CA ALA A 36 -9.51 -10.25 -4.34
C ALA A 36 -9.72 -9.08 -5.31
N GLY A 37 -10.83 -8.35 -5.17
CA GLY A 37 -11.09 -7.15 -5.95
C GLY A 37 -10.05 -6.05 -5.74
N LEU A 38 -9.63 -5.82 -4.49
CA LEU A 38 -8.60 -4.84 -4.14
C LEU A 38 -7.25 -5.16 -4.79
N PHE A 39 -6.79 -6.40 -4.65
CA PHE A 39 -5.49 -6.84 -5.18
C PHE A 39 -5.54 -7.23 -6.66
N ARG A 40 -6.74 -7.26 -7.28
CA ARG A 40 -6.98 -7.75 -8.65
C ARG A 40 -6.46 -9.18 -8.85
N LEU A 41 -6.67 -10.02 -7.84
CA LEU A 41 -6.27 -11.42 -7.85
C LEU A 41 -7.50 -12.34 -7.99
N PRO A 42 -7.33 -13.57 -8.50
CA PRO A 42 -8.35 -14.59 -8.43
C PRO A 42 -8.83 -14.83 -6.98
N PRO A 43 -10.15 -14.95 -6.73
CA PRO A 43 -10.67 -15.21 -5.39
C PRO A 43 -10.09 -16.48 -4.73
N ASP A 44 -9.82 -17.53 -5.52
CA ASP A 44 -9.23 -18.78 -5.04
C ASP A 44 -7.83 -18.58 -4.46
N ASP A 45 -7.07 -17.62 -4.97
CA ASP A 45 -5.73 -17.31 -4.48
C ASP A 45 -5.78 -16.64 -3.11
N ILE A 46 -6.75 -15.73 -2.92
CA ILE A 46 -7.02 -15.10 -1.63
C ILE A 46 -7.52 -16.14 -0.62
N GLN A 47 -8.42 -17.03 -1.03
CA GLN A 47 -8.88 -18.11 -0.15
C GLN A 47 -7.73 -19.04 0.27
N ALA A 48 -6.81 -19.37 -0.64
CA ALA A 48 -5.63 -20.16 -0.31
C ALA A 48 -4.71 -19.42 0.68
N ALA A 49 -4.54 -18.10 0.51
CA ALA A 49 -3.78 -17.27 1.44
C ALA A 49 -4.44 -17.21 2.83
N ILE A 50 -5.76 -17.02 2.91
CA ILE A 50 -6.50 -17.02 4.19
C ILE A 50 -6.37 -18.37 4.89
N LYS A 51 -6.54 -19.49 4.18
CA LYS A 51 -6.35 -20.84 4.75
C LYS A 51 -4.93 -21.04 5.29
N TYR A 52 -3.93 -20.49 4.60
CA TYR A 52 -2.55 -20.54 5.09
C TYR A 52 -2.39 -19.72 6.37
N ILE A 53 -2.96 -18.51 6.42
CA ILE A 53 -2.95 -17.66 7.63
C ILE A 53 -3.60 -18.40 8.80
N GLU A 54 -4.77 -19.00 8.60
CA GLU A 54 -5.49 -19.76 9.63
C GLU A 54 -4.68 -20.99 10.11
N ALA A 55 -4.07 -21.73 9.19
CA ALA A 55 -3.26 -22.91 9.52
C ALA A 55 -1.95 -22.59 10.25
N HIS A 56 -1.42 -21.38 10.06
CA HIS A 56 -0.14 -20.93 10.61
C HIS A 56 -0.30 -19.70 11.53
N GLN A 57 -1.46 -19.55 12.15
CA GLN A 57 -1.88 -18.29 12.79
C GLN A 57 -0.87 -17.76 13.81
N GLU A 58 -0.34 -18.59 14.70
CA GLU A 58 0.61 -18.14 15.73
C GLU A 58 1.90 -17.57 15.12
N GLU A 59 2.51 -18.30 14.18
CA GLU A 59 3.74 -17.89 13.50
C GLU A 59 3.51 -16.64 12.65
N VAL A 60 2.43 -16.61 11.89
CA VAL A 60 2.05 -15.49 11.03
C VAL A 60 1.82 -14.24 11.86
N MET A 61 1.05 -14.31 12.94
CA MET A 61 0.78 -13.14 13.79
C MET A 61 2.03 -12.65 14.51
N ALA A 62 2.91 -13.55 14.96
CA ALA A 62 4.18 -13.16 15.59
C ALA A 62 5.09 -12.41 14.60
N ASN A 63 5.27 -12.93 13.39
CA ASN A 63 6.06 -12.28 12.35
C ASN A 63 5.40 -10.96 11.91
N TYR A 64 4.07 -10.94 11.80
CA TYR A 64 3.32 -9.75 11.45
C TYR A 64 3.54 -8.62 12.46
N GLN A 65 3.45 -8.93 13.76
CA GLN A 65 3.70 -7.95 14.81
C GLN A 65 5.15 -7.41 14.76
N GLN A 66 6.14 -8.26 14.51
CA GLN A 66 7.53 -7.81 14.33
C GLN A 66 7.70 -6.86 13.14
N ILE A 67 6.99 -7.12 12.04
CA ILE A 67 6.98 -6.22 10.87
C ILE A 67 6.43 -4.85 11.27
N LEU A 68 5.27 -4.82 11.93
CA LEU A 68 4.64 -3.57 12.41
C LEU A 68 5.54 -2.80 13.38
N ASP A 69 6.15 -3.48 14.33
CA ASP A 69 7.04 -2.87 15.32
C ASP A 69 8.28 -2.28 14.66
N ARG A 70 8.87 -2.98 13.69
CA ARG A 70 10.00 -2.44 12.90
C ARG A 70 9.59 -1.19 12.14
N HIS A 71 8.40 -1.16 11.53
CA HIS A 71 7.90 0.01 10.82
C HIS A 71 7.62 1.20 11.75
N ARG A 72 7.09 0.96 12.95
CA ARG A 72 6.83 2.00 13.95
C ARG A 72 8.13 2.62 14.49
N ASN A 73 9.18 1.81 14.62
CA ASN A 73 10.44 2.21 15.24
C ASN A 73 11.54 2.57 14.23
N VAL A 74 11.21 2.80 12.95
CA VAL A 74 12.21 3.21 11.96
C VAL A 74 12.83 4.55 12.36
N GLN A 75 14.12 4.52 12.70
CA GLN A 75 14.94 5.73 12.84
C GLN A 75 15.81 5.89 11.61
N TYR A 76 15.50 6.90 10.80
CA TYR A 76 16.31 7.25 9.64
C TYR A 76 17.57 8.01 10.09
N PRO A 77 18.75 7.75 9.49
CA PRO A 77 19.93 8.58 9.69
C PRO A 77 19.65 10.06 9.33
N PRO A 78 20.36 11.05 9.91
CA PRO A 78 20.13 12.47 9.65
C PRO A 78 20.11 12.83 8.16
N GLU A 79 21.03 12.26 7.37
CA GLU A 79 21.10 12.49 5.92
C GLU A 79 19.82 12.02 5.17
N VAL A 80 19.22 10.92 5.62
CA VAL A 80 17.96 10.41 5.05
C VAL A 80 16.79 11.30 5.45
N GLN A 81 16.79 11.80 6.70
CA GLN A 81 15.76 12.75 7.16
C GLN A 81 15.80 14.06 6.36
N GLU A 82 17.00 14.60 6.11
CA GLU A 82 17.18 15.80 5.29
C GLU A 82 16.69 15.58 3.84
N LYS A 83 17.06 14.45 3.23
CA LYS A 83 16.59 14.08 1.89
C LYS A 83 15.07 13.95 1.82
N LEU A 84 14.44 13.35 2.85
CA LEU A 84 12.98 13.26 2.95
C LEU A 84 12.33 14.65 3.07
N ALA A 85 12.90 15.54 3.88
CA ALA A 85 12.41 16.91 4.04
C ALA A 85 12.50 17.70 2.73
N GLN A 86 13.63 17.63 2.03
CA GLN A 86 13.83 18.26 0.72
C GLN A 86 12.83 17.73 -0.32
N ASN A 87 12.65 16.40 -0.39
CA ASN A 87 11.69 15.79 -1.30
C ASN A 87 10.26 16.22 -0.99
N ARG A 88 9.90 16.31 0.29
CA ARG A 88 8.59 16.82 0.73
C ARG A 88 8.36 18.25 0.29
N GLN A 89 9.35 19.13 0.45
CA GLN A 89 9.26 20.52 0.02
C GLN A 89 9.07 20.63 -1.50
N LYS A 90 9.86 19.88 -2.28
CA LYS A 90 9.73 19.84 -3.75
C LYS A 90 8.36 19.33 -4.18
N PHE A 91 7.86 18.29 -3.53
CA PHE A 91 6.53 17.75 -3.82
C PHE A 91 5.42 18.77 -3.53
N GLN A 92 5.49 19.46 -2.39
CA GLN A 92 4.52 20.50 -2.02
C GLN A 92 4.55 21.68 -3.00
N ALA A 93 5.72 22.15 -3.39
CA ALA A 93 5.86 23.22 -4.38
C ALA A 93 5.24 22.82 -5.73
N LYS A 94 5.56 21.61 -6.21
CA LYS A 94 4.98 21.09 -7.46
C LYS A 94 3.46 20.95 -7.39
N LEU A 95 2.92 20.52 -6.24
CA LEU A 95 1.48 20.40 -6.05
C LEU A 95 0.80 21.77 -6.04
N ALA A 96 1.42 22.80 -5.45
CA ALA A 96 0.93 24.17 -5.47
C ALA A 96 0.94 24.76 -6.89
N GLU A 97 1.99 24.51 -7.67
CA GLU A 97 2.08 24.93 -9.07
C GLU A 97 0.97 24.29 -9.93
N ILE A 98 0.77 22.98 -9.80
CA ILE A 98 -0.31 22.27 -10.51
C ILE A 98 -1.67 22.85 -10.16
N ARG A 99 -1.92 23.19 -8.89
CA ARG A 99 -3.17 23.81 -8.45
C ARG A 99 -3.33 25.22 -9.03
N ALA A 100 -2.30 26.05 -8.98
CA ALA A 100 -2.33 27.41 -9.51
C ALA A 100 -2.58 27.42 -11.03
N ARG A 101 -1.93 26.51 -11.77
CA ARG A 101 -2.16 26.34 -13.21
C ARG A 101 -3.59 25.93 -13.53
N ARG A 102 -4.17 24.99 -12.76
CA ARG A 102 -5.58 24.61 -12.94
C ARG A 102 -6.54 25.76 -12.65
N THR A 103 -6.29 26.57 -11.62
CA THR A 103 -7.13 27.73 -11.31
C THR A 103 -7.08 28.77 -12.43
N THR A 104 -5.89 29.10 -12.92
CA THR A 104 -5.72 30.04 -14.05
C THR A 104 -6.32 29.50 -15.36
N GLU A 105 -6.18 28.21 -15.64
CA GLU A 105 -6.83 27.58 -16.81
C GLU A 105 -8.37 27.64 -16.71
N VAL A 106 -8.96 27.45 -15.53
CA VAL A 106 -10.41 27.58 -15.30
C VAL A 106 -10.89 29.03 -15.41
N GLU A 107 -10.16 29.99 -14.83
CA GLU A 107 -10.49 31.41 -14.91
C GLU A 107 -10.45 31.91 -16.36
N ASN A 108 -9.41 31.55 -17.12
CA ASN A 108 -9.28 31.91 -18.53
C ASN A 108 -10.37 31.26 -19.42
N ALA A 109 -10.81 30.04 -19.09
CA ALA A 109 -11.87 29.35 -19.82
C ALA A 109 -13.27 29.98 -19.59
N CYS A 110 -13.51 30.58 -18.43
CA CYS A 110 -14.76 31.29 -18.14
C CYS A 110 -14.85 32.65 -18.82
N ASP A 111 -13.72 33.29 -19.13
CA ASP A 111 -13.67 34.67 -19.68
C ASP A 111 -13.98 34.72 -21.20
N HIS A 112 -13.91 33.60 -21.91
CA HIS A 112 -14.12 33.54 -23.37
C HIS A 112 -15.58 33.21 -23.79
N GLY A 113 -16.54 33.26 -22.87
CA GLY A 113 -17.95 32.89 -23.10
C GLY A 113 -18.91 34.05 -23.43
N GLY A 114 -18.43 35.29 -23.58
CA GLY A 114 -19.28 36.46 -23.81
C GLY A 114 -18.94 37.21 -25.10
N SER A 115 -19.69 36.94 -26.17
CA SER A 115 -19.89 37.83 -27.32
C SER A 115 -21.24 37.56 -27.97
#